data_AF-X0UHS8-F1
#
_entry.id   AF-X0UHS8-F1
#
_cell.length_a   1.000
_cell.length_b   1.000
_cell.length_c   1.000
_cell.angle_alpha   90.00
_cell.angle_beta   90.00
_cell.angle_gamma   90.00
#
_symmetry.space_group_name_H-M   'P 1'
#
loop_
_entity.id
_entity.type
_entity.pdbx_description
1 polymer ?
#
loop_
_entity_poly.entity_id
_entity_poly.type
_entity_poly.pdbx_seq_one_letter_code
_entity_poly.pdbx_strand_id
1 'polypeptide(L)'
;ALIWQLPPTSGGIGSATFLLMLSFILFVNSVSANSKANYEANLKGTADERVNRFVTFAEFSFGLGFTFVISGFTILGYKYLLDALDRNLVTLMLPITFLLTAWILIFIYNVINYSGKALKAIRSLKRNLWIFLELIILVIILFDFFEIFSIP
;
A
#
# COMPACT_ATOMS: atom_id res chain seq x y z
N ALA A 1 -10.67 1.71 22.92
CA ALA A 1 -11.88 1.93 22.08
C ALA A 1 -12.14 3.42 22.01
N LEU A 2 -12.77 3.94 20.93
CA LEU A 2 -13.23 5.35 20.76
C LEU A 2 -12.32 6.36 20.01
N ILE A 3 -11.90 6.03 18.79
CA ILE A 3 -11.71 7.10 17.76
C ILE A 3 -12.54 6.74 16.51
N TRP A 4 -12.72 5.44 16.26
CA TRP A 4 -13.34 4.90 15.05
C TRP A 4 -14.80 4.44 15.21
N GLN A 5 -15.50 4.87 16.25
CA GLN A 5 -16.87 4.38 16.52
C GLN A 5 -17.93 5.00 15.62
N LEU A 6 -17.68 6.23 15.14
CA LEU A 6 -18.58 6.90 14.22
C LEU A 6 -17.87 7.04 12.87
N PRO A 7 -18.55 6.73 11.75
CA PRO A 7 -18.03 7.00 10.42
C PRO A 7 -17.77 8.51 10.24
N PRO A 8 -16.66 8.93 9.61
CA PRO A 8 -16.41 10.36 9.37
C PRO A 8 -17.51 10.94 8.47
N THR A 9 -18.01 12.10 8.85
CA THR A 9 -19.04 12.87 8.15
C THR A 9 -18.52 13.54 6.88
N SER A 10 -17.22 13.82 6.80
CA SER A 10 -16.58 14.52 5.66
C SER A 10 -16.23 13.61 4.45
N GLY A 11 -16.74 12.38 4.42
CA GLY A 11 -16.70 11.50 3.24
C GLY A 11 -15.30 10.98 2.88
N GLY A 12 -14.75 10.02 3.62
CA GLY A 12 -13.52 9.30 3.22
C GLY A 12 -13.67 7.78 3.17
N ILE A 13 -14.86 7.30 3.52
CA ILE A 13 -15.12 5.89 3.75
C ILE A 13 -15.24 5.16 2.42
N GLY A 14 -15.80 5.82 1.40
CA GLY A 14 -15.95 5.23 0.06
C GLY A 14 -14.60 4.89 -0.54
N SER A 15 -13.71 5.89 -0.63
CA SER A 15 -12.37 5.72 -1.19
C SER A 15 -11.53 4.71 -0.38
N ALA A 16 -11.53 4.80 0.95
CA ALA A 16 -10.77 3.87 1.79
C ALA A 16 -11.29 2.44 1.69
N THR A 17 -12.60 2.24 1.73
CA THR A 17 -13.22 0.91 1.63
C THR A 17 -12.93 0.28 0.28
N PHE A 18 -13.05 1.05 -0.81
CA PHE A 18 -12.74 0.57 -2.16
C PHE A 18 -11.30 0.10 -2.28
N LEU A 19 -10.33 0.88 -1.77
CA LEU A 19 -8.92 0.51 -1.76
C LEU A 19 -8.67 -0.78 -0.95
N LEU A 20 -9.30 -0.90 0.22
CA LEU A 20 -9.18 -2.10 1.06
C LEU A 20 -9.80 -3.34 0.40
N MET A 21 -10.93 -3.19 -0.29
CA MET A 21 -11.54 -4.28 -1.07
C MET A 21 -10.64 -4.75 -2.23
N LEU A 22 -10.08 -3.80 -3.00
CA LEU A 22 -9.12 -4.14 -4.04
C LEU A 22 -7.87 -4.81 -3.48
N SER A 23 -7.34 -4.31 -2.36
CA SER A 23 -6.23 -4.94 -1.67
C SER A 23 -6.54 -6.38 -1.28
N PHE A 24 -7.74 -6.66 -0.78
CA PHE A 24 -8.13 -8.01 -0.40
C PHE A 24 -8.09 -8.97 -1.59
N ILE A 25 -8.65 -8.56 -2.73
CA ILE A 25 -8.63 -9.37 -3.97
C ILE A 25 -7.18 -9.67 -4.39
N LEU A 26 -6.30 -8.68 -4.31
CA LEU A 26 -4.90 -8.81 -4.68
C LEU A 26 -4.11 -9.74 -3.75
N PHE A 27 -4.41 -9.71 -2.44
CA PHE A 27 -3.82 -10.65 -1.49
C PHE A 27 -4.29 -12.08 -1.73
N VAL A 28 -5.58 -12.29 -1.96
CA VAL A 28 -6.12 -13.62 -2.30
C VAL A 28 -5.45 -14.15 -3.57
N ASN A 29 -5.32 -13.31 -4.59
CA ASN A 29 -4.64 -13.66 -5.84
C ASN A 29 -3.15 -14.00 -5.61
N SER A 30 -2.44 -13.19 -4.81
CA SER A 30 -1.03 -13.44 -4.46
C SER A 30 -0.85 -14.79 -3.76
N VAL A 31 -1.66 -15.09 -2.75
CA VAL A 31 -1.60 -16.35 -2.00
C VAL A 31 -1.91 -17.53 -2.92
N SER A 32 -2.93 -17.42 -3.77
CA SER A 32 -3.30 -18.45 -4.73
C SER A 32 -2.17 -18.74 -5.73
N ALA A 33 -1.61 -17.69 -6.34
CA ALA A 33 -0.51 -17.81 -7.30
C ALA A 33 0.76 -18.40 -6.66
N ASN A 34 1.10 -17.98 -5.44
CA ASN A 34 2.26 -18.49 -4.72
C ASN A 34 2.08 -19.97 -4.30
N SER A 35 0.89 -20.33 -3.81
CA SER A 35 0.55 -21.72 -3.48
C SER A 35 0.65 -22.63 -4.70
N LYS A 36 0.10 -22.19 -5.84
CA LYS A 36 0.20 -22.92 -7.11
C LYS A 36 1.64 -23.08 -7.57
N ALA A 37 2.45 -22.01 -7.49
CA ALA A 37 3.86 -22.06 -7.85
C ALA A 37 4.64 -23.07 -6.98
N ASN A 38 4.37 -23.08 -5.67
CA ASN A 38 5.00 -24.04 -4.75
C ASN A 38 4.57 -25.48 -5.05
N TYR A 39 3.29 -25.71 -5.36
CA TYR A 39 2.80 -27.03 -5.78
C TYR A 39 3.48 -27.51 -7.08
N GLU A 40 3.56 -26.65 -8.09
CA GLU A 40 4.21 -26.94 -9.37
C GLU A 40 5.73 -27.14 -9.26
N ALA A 41 6.41 -26.44 -8.33
CA ALA A 41 7.84 -26.64 -8.08
C ALA A 41 8.16 -28.01 -7.46
N ASN A 42 7.24 -28.56 -6.67
CA ASN A 42 7.40 -29.87 -6.04
C ASN A 42 7.05 -31.06 -6.96
N LEU A 43 6.29 -30.82 -8.03
CA LEU A 43 6.08 -31.78 -9.11
C LEU A 43 7.29 -31.77 -10.04
N LYS A 44 8.15 -32.78 -9.92
CA LYS A 44 9.31 -32.99 -10.81
C LYS A 44 8.84 -33.05 -12.28
N GLY A 45 9.04 -31.96 -13.03
CA GLY A 45 8.68 -31.89 -14.46
C GLY A 45 8.17 -30.54 -14.95
N THR A 46 7.89 -29.58 -14.06
CA THR A 46 7.43 -28.25 -14.46
C THR A 46 8.61 -27.32 -14.76
N ALA A 47 8.58 -26.61 -15.90
CA ALA A 47 9.64 -25.69 -16.29
C ALA A 47 9.80 -24.55 -15.26
N ASP A 48 10.98 -24.45 -14.65
CA ASP A 48 11.34 -23.44 -13.63
C ASP A 48 10.94 -22.01 -14.01
N GLU A 49 10.95 -21.69 -15.30
CA GLU A 49 10.57 -20.37 -15.80
C GLU A 49 9.09 -20.04 -15.58
N ARG A 50 8.19 -21.02 -15.70
CA ARG A 50 6.75 -20.83 -15.47
C ARG A 50 6.47 -20.57 -13.99
N VAL A 51 7.10 -21.36 -13.11
CA VAL A 51 7.03 -21.19 -11.65
C VAL A 51 7.51 -19.79 -11.26
N ASN A 52 8.66 -19.36 -11.78
CA ASN A 52 9.23 -18.05 -11.48
C ASN A 52 8.32 -16.89 -11.93
N ARG A 53 7.60 -17.04 -13.05
CA ARG A 53 6.59 -16.04 -13.50
C ARG A 53 5.42 -15.95 -12.52
N PHE A 54 4.91 -17.07 -12.00
CA PHE A 54 3.85 -17.06 -10.99
C PHE A 54 4.29 -16.40 -9.69
N VAL A 55 5.50 -16.73 -9.21
CA VAL A 55 6.07 -16.10 -8.00
C VAL A 55 6.22 -14.59 -8.21
N THR A 56 6.77 -14.16 -9.35
CA THR A 56 6.95 -12.74 -9.68
C THR A 56 5.61 -11.99 -9.73
N PHE A 57 4.55 -12.63 -10.23
CA PHE A 57 3.21 -12.05 -10.27
C PHE A 57 2.55 -11.99 -8.90
N ALA A 58 2.76 -13.01 -8.06
CA ALA A 58 2.32 -13.02 -6.67
C ALA A 58 2.96 -11.87 -5.89
N GLU A 59 4.28 -11.71 -5.98
CA GLU A 59 5.02 -10.61 -5.35
C GLU A 59 4.51 -9.22 -5.79
N PHE A 60 4.20 -9.06 -7.08
CA PHE A 60 3.65 -7.81 -7.60
C PHE A 60 2.24 -7.53 -7.05
N SER A 61 1.36 -8.54 -7.08
CA SER A 61 -0.01 -8.42 -6.55
C SER A 61 0.01 -8.11 -5.05
N PHE A 62 0.90 -8.75 -4.30
CA PHE A 62 1.10 -8.48 -2.88
C PHE A 62 1.54 -7.03 -2.63
N GLY A 63 2.56 -6.56 -3.36
CA GLY A 63 3.06 -5.19 -3.22
C GLY A 63 1.99 -4.15 -3.52
N LEU A 64 1.25 -4.32 -4.63
CA LEU A 64 0.18 -3.40 -5.02
C LEU A 64 -0.99 -3.43 -4.02
N GLY A 65 -1.35 -4.61 -3.51
CA GLY A 65 -2.35 -4.75 -2.45
C GLY A 65 -1.94 -4.01 -1.19
N PHE A 66 -0.70 -4.22 -0.73
CA PHE A 66 -0.17 -3.54 0.45
C PHE A 66 -0.18 -2.01 0.32
N THR A 67 0.17 -1.48 -0.85
CA THR A 67 0.07 -0.03 -1.13
C THR A 67 -1.37 0.48 -1.05
N PHE A 68 -2.36 -0.29 -1.51
CA PHE A 68 -3.77 0.08 -1.34
C PHE A 68 -4.23 0.02 0.11
N VAL A 69 -3.72 -0.91 0.93
CA VAL A 69 -3.97 -0.90 2.38
C VAL A 69 -3.43 0.38 3.01
N ILE A 70 -2.16 0.69 2.77
CA ILE A 70 -1.52 1.90 3.30
C ILE A 70 -2.32 3.14 2.87
N SER A 71 -2.63 3.25 1.58
CA SER A 71 -3.38 4.37 1.02
C SER A 71 -4.77 4.50 1.65
N GLY A 72 -5.50 3.38 1.78
CA GLY A 72 -6.82 3.34 2.38
C GLY A 72 -6.80 3.79 3.83
N PHE A 73 -5.90 3.25 4.66
CA PHE A 73 -5.76 3.69 6.05
C PHE A 73 -5.26 5.13 6.19
N THR A 74 -4.42 5.60 5.28
CA THR A 74 -3.94 6.99 5.27
C THR A 74 -5.09 7.96 5.02
N ILE A 75 -5.92 7.71 4.00
CA ILE A 75 -7.11 8.52 3.69
C ILE A 75 -8.11 8.48 4.85
N LEU A 76 -8.36 7.28 5.37
CA LEU A 76 -9.30 7.09 6.46
C LEU A 76 -8.83 7.86 7.72
N GLY A 77 -7.57 7.68 8.14
CA GLY A 77 -7.00 8.38 9.30
C GLY A 77 -6.98 9.89 9.14
N TYR A 78 -6.70 10.38 7.93
CA TYR A 78 -6.80 11.80 7.59
C TYR A 78 -8.22 12.34 7.78
N LYS A 79 -9.24 11.71 7.18
CA LYS A 79 -10.63 12.19 7.26
C LYS A 79 -11.19 12.13 8.68
N TYR A 80 -10.79 11.14 9.47
CA TYR A 80 -11.11 11.11 10.90
C TYR A 80 -10.54 12.30 11.67
N LEU A 81 -9.29 12.67 11.41
CA LEU A 81 -8.70 13.86 12.05
C LEU A 81 -9.29 15.15 11.52
N LEU A 82 -9.64 15.20 10.24
CA LEU A 82 -10.33 16.35 9.65
C LEU A 82 -11.65 16.61 10.36
N ASP A 83 -12.43 15.57 10.67
CA ASP A 83 -13.68 15.75 11.43
C ASP A 83 -13.45 16.10 12.91
N ALA A 84 -12.37 15.60 13.52
CA ALA A 84 -12.10 15.78 14.95
C ALA A 84 -11.41 17.12 15.27
N LEU A 85 -10.50 17.57 14.41
CA LEU A 85 -9.62 18.72 14.64
C LEU A 85 -9.75 19.81 13.57
N ASP A 86 -10.65 19.63 12.60
CA ASP A 86 -10.83 20.51 11.45
C ASP A 86 -9.52 20.64 10.63
N ARG A 87 -9.37 21.71 9.84
CA ARG A 87 -8.19 22.01 9.01
C ARG A 87 -6.99 22.52 9.79
N ASN A 88 -6.69 21.91 10.92
CA ASN A 88 -5.46 22.17 11.66
C ASN A 88 -4.27 21.44 11.01
N LEU A 89 -3.07 22.02 11.03
CA LEU A 89 -1.84 21.38 10.55
C LEU A 89 -1.58 20.02 11.23
N VAL A 90 -2.06 19.83 12.46
CA VAL A 90 -2.00 18.55 13.19
C VAL A 90 -2.72 17.42 12.42
N THR A 91 -3.79 17.73 11.68
CA THR A 91 -4.54 16.79 10.84
C THR A 91 -3.68 16.15 9.75
N LEU A 92 -2.68 16.89 9.24
CA LEU A 92 -1.72 16.37 8.25
C LEU A 92 -0.57 15.58 8.87
N MET A 93 -0.29 15.76 10.15
CA MET A 93 0.83 15.06 10.79
C MET A 93 0.64 13.55 10.80
N LEU A 94 -0.57 13.06 11.08
CA LEU A 94 -0.84 11.62 11.10
C LEU A 94 -0.59 10.94 9.74
N PRO A 95 -1.22 11.36 8.61
CA PRO A 95 -0.99 10.70 7.33
C PRO A 95 0.49 10.81 6.89
N ILE A 96 1.15 11.94 7.15
CA ILE A 96 2.57 12.13 6.82
C ILE A 96 3.46 11.16 7.65
N THR A 97 3.29 11.14 8.97
CA THR A 97 4.08 10.27 9.85
C THR A 97 3.84 8.79 9.58
N PHE A 98 2.60 8.42 9.29
CA PHE A 98 2.23 7.05 8.92
C PHE A 98 2.93 6.62 7.62
N LEU A 99 2.84 7.43 6.56
CA LEU A 99 3.52 7.16 5.29
C LEU A 99 5.04 7.13 5.43
N LEU A 100 5.63 8.08 6.15
CA LEU A 100 7.08 8.10 6.41
C LEU A 100 7.53 6.84 7.14
N THR A 101 6.78 6.39 8.15
CA THR A 101 7.08 5.15 8.88
C THR A 101 7.00 3.95 7.95
N ALA A 102 5.97 3.87 7.11
CA ALA A 102 5.84 2.83 6.10
C ALA A 102 7.04 2.83 5.13
N TRP A 103 7.45 3.99 4.61
CA TRP A 103 8.60 4.11 3.73
C TRP A 103 9.92 3.72 4.39
N ILE A 104 10.13 4.07 5.66
CA ILE A 104 11.31 3.65 6.42
C ILE A 104 11.35 2.13 6.55
N LEU A 105 10.24 1.48 6.91
CA LEU A 105 10.17 0.01 6.99
C LEU A 105 10.41 -0.64 5.64
N ILE A 106 9.82 -0.09 4.58
CA ILE A 106 10.00 -0.54 3.20
C ILE A 106 11.49 -0.39 2.80
N PHE A 107 12.14 0.69 3.19
CA PHE A 107 13.57 0.93 2.93
C PHE A 107 14.45 -0.06 3.68
N ILE A 108 14.23 -0.26 4.99
CA ILE A 108 14.98 -1.23 5.81
C ILE A 108 14.88 -2.63 5.21
N TYR A 109 13.66 -3.06 4.88
CA TYR A 109 13.45 -4.36 4.26
C TYR A 109 14.19 -4.50 2.92
N ASN A 110 14.24 -3.43 2.12
CA ASN A 110 15.01 -3.43 0.87
C ASN A 110 16.51 -3.57 1.14
N VAL A 111 17.06 -2.85 2.11
CA VAL A 111 18.48 -2.95 2.47
C VAL A 111 18.83 -4.39 2.88
N ILE A 112 17.99 -5.03 3.68
CA ILE A 112 18.19 -6.42 4.11
C ILE A 112 18.13 -7.38 2.92
N ASN A 113 17.10 -7.26 2.07
CA ASN A 113 16.87 -8.20 0.97
C ASN A 113 17.89 -8.08 -0.17
N TYR A 114 18.52 -6.90 -0.35
CA TYR A 114 19.50 -6.63 -1.42
C TYR A 114 20.95 -6.47 -0.93
N SER A 115 21.21 -6.67 0.36
CA SER A 115 22.55 -6.73 0.93
C SER A 115 23.42 -7.73 0.12
N GLY A 116 24.44 -7.20 -0.58
CA GLY A 116 25.40 -8.00 -1.36
C GLY A 116 25.33 -7.90 -2.89
N LYS A 117 24.36 -7.21 -3.50
CA LYS A 117 24.30 -6.99 -4.97
C LYS A 117 23.94 -5.55 -5.32
N ALA A 118 24.91 -4.63 -5.19
CA ALA A 118 24.75 -3.18 -5.39
C ALA A 118 24.06 -2.78 -6.72
N LEU A 119 24.28 -3.51 -7.81
CA LEU A 119 23.66 -3.24 -9.11
C LEU A 119 22.22 -3.75 -9.27
N LYS A 120 21.72 -4.62 -8.37
CA LYS A 120 20.31 -5.06 -8.36
C LYS A 120 19.39 -4.09 -7.62
N ALA A 121 19.93 -3.07 -6.94
CA ALA A 121 19.16 -2.02 -6.29
C ALA A 121 18.30 -1.22 -7.30
N ILE A 122 18.74 -1.06 -8.55
CA ILE A 122 17.97 -0.39 -9.62
C ILE A 122 16.78 -1.25 -10.10
N ARG A 123 16.81 -2.57 -9.85
CA ARG A 123 15.64 -3.45 -10.05
C ARG A 123 14.53 -3.20 -9.01
N SER A 124 14.71 -2.24 -8.09
CA SER A 124 13.67 -1.72 -7.18
C SER A 124 12.61 -0.87 -7.89
N LEU A 125 12.66 -0.70 -9.21
CA LEU A 125 11.66 0.01 -10.01
C LEU A 125 10.20 -0.31 -9.61
N LYS A 126 9.90 -1.59 -9.34
CA LYS A 126 8.57 -2.02 -8.87
C LYS A 126 8.18 -1.38 -7.54
N ARG A 127 9.13 -1.20 -6.63
CA ARG A 127 8.90 -0.68 -5.27
C ARG A 127 8.96 0.84 -5.21
N ASN A 128 9.76 1.46 -6.08
CA ASN A 128 9.70 2.90 -6.30
C ASN A 128 8.34 3.32 -6.88
N LEU A 129 7.71 2.47 -7.71
CA LEU A 129 6.35 2.69 -8.19
C LEU A 129 5.32 2.73 -7.05
N TRP A 130 5.47 1.86 -6.05
CA TRP A 130 4.61 1.81 -4.86
C TRP A 130 4.72 3.08 -4.00
N ILE A 131 5.95 3.48 -3.71
CA ILE A 131 6.22 4.73 -2.99
C ILE A 131 5.68 5.94 -3.78
N PHE A 132 5.80 5.92 -5.11
CA PHE A 132 5.27 6.97 -5.96
C PHE A 132 3.74 7.05 -5.91
N LEU A 133 3.03 5.92 -5.90
CA LEU A 133 1.57 5.90 -5.69
C LEU A 133 1.20 6.46 -4.30
N GLU A 134 1.93 6.10 -3.25
CA GLU A 134 1.72 6.62 -1.90
C GLU A 134 1.98 8.14 -1.81
N LEU A 135 2.97 8.65 -2.54
CA LEU A 135 3.21 10.09 -2.70
C LEU A 135 2.05 10.80 -3.40
N ILE A 136 1.46 10.19 -4.45
CA ILE A 136 0.28 10.75 -5.10
C ILE A 136 -0.88 10.86 -4.11
N ILE A 137 -1.10 9.84 -3.27
CA ILE A 137 -2.13 9.89 -2.22
C ILE A 137 -1.86 11.02 -1.23
N LEU A 138 -0.61 11.23 -0.83
CA LEU A 138 -0.27 12.35 0.04
C LEU A 138 -0.59 13.71 -0.61
N VAL A 139 -0.28 13.87 -1.91
CA VAL A 139 -0.62 15.08 -2.66
C VAL A 139 -2.14 15.28 -2.75
N ILE A 140 -2.90 14.20 -2.97
CA ILE A 140 -4.37 14.23 -2.97
C ILE A 140 -4.92 14.67 -1.60
N ILE A 141 -4.35 14.16 -0.51
CA ILE A 141 -4.72 14.58 0.85
C ILE A 141 -4.41 16.07 1.08
N LEU A 142 -3.26 16.55 0.61
CA LEU A 142 -2.92 17.98 0.71
C LEU A 142 -3.92 18.83 -0.06
N PHE A 143 -4.31 18.43 -1.27
CA PHE A 143 -5.30 19.15 -2.07
C PHE A 143 -6.70 19.15 -1.42
N ASP A 144 -7.09 18.05 -0.76
CA ASP A 144 -8.31 18.01 0.05
C ASP A 144 -8.24 18.95 1.26
N PHE A 145 -7.10 18.98 1.94
CA PHE A 145 -6.86 19.84 3.09
C PHE A 145 -6.90 21.33 2.73
N PHE A 146 -6.43 21.71 1.53
CA PHE A 146 -6.48 23.08 1.01
C PHE A 146 -7.77 23.42 0.23
N GLU A 147 -8.80 22.58 0.30
CA GLU A 147 -10.10 22.84 -0.34
C GLU A 147 -10.08 22.93 -1.88
N ILE A 148 -9.09 22.32 -2.52
CA ILE A 148 -9.02 22.30 -3.99
C ILE A 148 -10.08 21.34 -4.57
N PHE A 149 -10.29 20.19 -3.93
CA PHE A 149 -11.41 19.27 -4.17
C PHE A 149 -11.65 18.41 -2.93
N SER A 150 -12.77 17.69 -2.86
CA SER A 150 -13.05 16.77 -1.75
C SER A 150 -12.88 15.31 -2.16
N ILE A 151 -12.04 14.57 -1.44
CA ILE A 151 -12.00 13.11 -1.45
C ILE A 151 -13.36 12.62 -0.89
N PRO A 152 -14.03 11.67 -1.58
CA PRO A 152 -15.28 11.04 -1.16
C PRO A 152 -15.12 9.72 -0.37
#